data_AF-X1KUU0-F1
#
_entry.id   AF-X1KUU0-F1
#
_cell.length_a   1.000
_cell.length_b   1.000
_cell.length_c   1.000
_cell.angle_alpha   90.00
_cell.angle_beta   90.00
_cell.angle_gamma   90.00
#
_symmetry.space_group_name_H-M   'P 1'
#
loop_
_entity.id
_entity.type
_entity.pdbx_description
1 polymer ?
#
loop_
_entity_poly.entity_id
_entity_poly.type
_entity_poly.pdbx_seq_one_letter_code
_entity_poly.pdbx_strand_id
1 'polypeptide(L)'
;MATDACEQFSLELANLEDETKERLKEKLPHDSSVANPIDILGDAKSDRYEIALEAILTDPNVDGVIVLLTPQSGSDEDETARLIIKISPGTKKTILTCFMGQKKVKGAIKILQNHGIPNYADPEDAVRVFEAMFRYGEWLKRPKEAVKTFPVSKSRVDHILNESIKEGYLEIGGERALQIMKAYGIPTVENYLVRELHEALDVAESLHSSLAMKIESPAILHKS
;
A
#
# COMPACT_ATOMS: atom_id res chain seq x y z
N MET A 1 -7.26 -16.94 -15.85
CA MET A 1 -6.97 -15.50 -15.67
C MET A 1 -7.18 -15.09 -14.22
N ALA A 2 -8.41 -14.92 -13.74
CA ALA A 2 -8.63 -14.46 -12.35
C ALA A 2 -8.10 -15.43 -11.29
N THR A 3 -8.33 -16.73 -11.45
CA THR A 3 -7.84 -17.79 -10.54
C THR A 3 -6.31 -17.85 -10.53
N ASP A 4 -5.71 -17.85 -11.72
CA ASP A 4 -4.24 -17.91 -11.88
C ASP A 4 -3.58 -16.65 -11.31
N ALA A 5 -4.23 -15.48 -11.46
CA ALA A 5 -3.82 -14.25 -10.82
C ALA A 5 -3.91 -14.38 -9.30
N CYS A 6 -4.99 -14.94 -8.75
CA CYS A 6 -5.09 -15.18 -7.31
C CYS A 6 -3.94 -16.04 -6.81
N GLU A 7 -3.51 -17.08 -7.53
CA GLU A 7 -2.35 -17.90 -7.16
C GLU A 7 -1.01 -17.15 -7.24
N GLN A 8 -0.87 -16.24 -8.22
CA GLN A 8 0.32 -15.41 -8.37
C GLN A 8 0.43 -14.35 -7.26
N PHE A 9 -0.69 -13.82 -6.82
CA PHE A 9 -0.79 -12.90 -5.69
C PHE A 9 -1.04 -13.69 -4.40
N SER A 10 -0.92 -13.09 -3.22
CA SER A 10 -1.15 -13.79 -1.95
C SER A 10 -2.63 -13.84 -1.57
N LEU A 11 -3.50 -14.20 -2.52
CA LEU A 11 -4.95 -14.33 -2.31
C LEU A 11 -5.40 -15.78 -2.50
N GLU A 12 -6.32 -16.22 -1.67
CA GLU A 12 -6.86 -17.58 -1.72
C GLU A 12 -8.32 -17.56 -2.20
N LEU A 13 -8.70 -18.55 -3.01
CA LEU A 13 -10.09 -18.75 -3.37
C LEU A 13 -10.84 -19.31 -2.15
N ALA A 14 -11.84 -18.57 -1.68
CA ALA A 14 -12.70 -19.00 -0.58
C ALA A 14 -13.30 -20.40 -0.84
N ASN A 15 -13.20 -21.28 0.16
CA ASN A 15 -13.91 -22.55 0.18
C ASN A 15 -15.31 -22.32 0.77
N LEU A 16 -16.31 -22.28 -0.10
CA LEU A 16 -17.69 -21.99 0.27
C LEU A 16 -18.25 -23.07 1.20
N GLU A 17 -19.13 -22.66 2.12
CA GLU A 17 -19.89 -23.60 2.94
C GLU A 17 -20.81 -24.46 2.06
N ASP A 18 -21.10 -25.67 2.53
CA ASP A 18 -21.99 -26.58 1.80
C ASP A 18 -23.40 -26.01 1.66
N GLU A 19 -23.89 -25.27 2.67
CA GLU A 19 -25.17 -24.55 2.62
C GLU A 19 -25.20 -23.51 1.47
N THR A 20 -24.12 -22.75 1.30
CA THR A 20 -23.99 -21.79 0.18
C THR A 20 -24.02 -22.53 -1.16
N LYS A 21 -23.28 -23.63 -1.28
CA LYS A 21 -23.24 -24.45 -2.51
C LYS A 21 -24.62 -25.04 -2.82
N GLU A 22 -25.37 -25.49 -1.82
CA GLU A 22 -26.73 -26.02 -1.97
C GLU A 22 -27.70 -24.94 -2.44
N ARG A 23 -27.70 -23.76 -1.80
CA ARG A 23 -28.52 -22.61 -2.22
C ARG A 23 -28.25 -22.20 -3.66
N LEU A 24 -26.98 -22.24 -4.08
CA LEU A 24 -26.59 -21.97 -5.46
C LEU A 24 -27.11 -23.04 -6.42
N LYS A 25 -26.93 -24.33 -6.10
CA LYS A 25 -27.40 -25.45 -6.94
C LYS A 25 -28.91 -25.48 -7.12
N GLU A 26 -29.67 -25.06 -6.11
CA GLU A 26 -31.14 -25.03 -6.17
C GLU A 26 -31.64 -23.97 -7.16
N LYS A 27 -30.96 -22.82 -7.23
CA LYS A 27 -31.42 -21.64 -7.97
C LYS A 27 -30.71 -21.41 -9.30
N LEU A 28 -29.49 -21.90 -9.46
CA LEU A 28 -28.75 -21.81 -10.72
C LEU A 28 -29.04 -23.01 -11.63
N PRO A 29 -28.88 -22.84 -12.95
CA PRO A 29 -28.96 -23.95 -13.89
C PRO A 29 -28.03 -25.11 -13.51
N HIS A 30 -28.43 -26.33 -13.83
CA HIS A 30 -27.64 -27.54 -13.54
C HIS A 30 -26.23 -27.50 -14.15
N ASP A 31 -26.06 -26.82 -15.29
CA ASP A 31 -24.79 -26.72 -15.99
C ASP A 31 -23.84 -25.67 -15.37
N SER A 32 -24.30 -24.90 -14.39
CA SER A 32 -23.47 -23.94 -13.65
C SER A 32 -22.46 -24.65 -12.74
N SER A 33 -21.29 -24.03 -12.56
CA SER A 33 -20.33 -24.44 -11.53
C SER A 33 -20.57 -23.63 -10.26
N VAL A 34 -20.81 -24.31 -9.14
CA VAL A 34 -20.97 -23.68 -7.82
C VAL A 34 -19.72 -23.77 -6.94
N ALA A 35 -18.63 -24.33 -7.48
CA ALA A 35 -17.30 -24.21 -6.86
C ALA A 35 -16.77 -22.78 -7.05
N ASN A 36 -15.67 -22.42 -6.38
CA ASN A 36 -15.02 -21.12 -6.60
C ASN A 36 -13.92 -21.30 -7.68
N PRO A 37 -13.98 -20.61 -8.84
CA PRO A 37 -14.93 -19.56 -9.24
C PRO A 37 -16.31 -20.09 -9.63
N ILE A 38 -17.35 -19.33 -9.27
CA ILE A 38 -18.74 -19.67 -9.61
C ILE A 38 -18.99 -19.28 -11.07
N ASP A 39 -19.40 -20.25 -11.88
CA ASP A 39 -19.77 -20.05 -13.28
C ASP A 39 -21.29 -20.10 -13.42
N ILE A 40 -21.89 -18.93 -13.66
CA ILE A 40 -23.34 -18.75 -13.83
C ILE A 40 -23.82 -18.87 -15.29
N LEU A 41 -22.95 -19.36 -16.17
CA LEU A 41 -23.10 -19.49 -17.62
C LEU A 41 -23.07 -18.16 -18.37
N GLY A 42 -22.66 -18.22 -19.63
CA GLY A 42 -22.42 -17.05 -20.47
C GLY A 42 -23.66 -16.25 -20.86
N ASP A 43 -24.83 -16.89 -20.90
CA ASP A 43 -26.14 -16.26 -21.17
C ASP A 43 -26.79 -15.64 -19.92
N ALA A 44 -26.04 -15.56 -18.80
CA ALA A 44 -26.55 -15.02 -17.56
C ALA A 44 -27.04 -13.58 -17.70
N LYS A 45 -28.27 -13.36 -17.22
CA LYS A 45 -28.83 -12.03 -16.98
C LYS A 45 -28.59 -11.63 -15.51
N SER A 46 -29.02 -10.42 -15.17
CA SER A 46 -28.87 -9.85 -13.83
C SER A 46 -29.47 -10.75 -12.74
N ASP A 47 -30.54 -11.50 -13.01
CA ASP A 47 -31.16 -12.44 -12.07
C ASP A 47 -30.20 -13.51 -11.53
N ARG A 48 -29.36 -14.12 -12.40
CA ARG A 48 -28.36 -15.11 -11.97
C ARG A 48 -27.23 -14.46 -11.17
N TYR A 49 -26.84 -13.23 -11.51
CA TYR A 49 -25.91 -12.46 -10.68
C TYR A 49 -26.52 -12.15 -9.30
N GLU A 50 -27.82 -11.86 -9.21
CA GLU A 50 -28.51 -11.57 -7.94
C GLU A 50 -28.47 -12.81 -7.04
N ILE A 51 -28.88 -13.96 -7.58
CA ILE A 51 -28.84 -15.25 -6.89
C ILE A 51 -27.43 -15.56 -6.37
N ALA A 52 -26.41 -15.40 -7.23
CA ALA A 52 -25.04 -15.71 -6.86
C ALA A 52 -24.52 -14.75 -5.77
N LEU A 53 -24.68 -13.43 -5.97
CA LEU A 53 -24.20 -12.43 -5.02
C LEU A 53 -24.89 -12.51 -3.66
N GLU A 54 -26.21 -12.75 -3.63
CA GLU A 54 -26.95 -12.93 -2.37
C GLU A 54 -26.47 -14.15 -1.57
N ALA A 55 -26.09 -15.24 -2.23
CA ALA A 55 -25.54 -16.41 -1.56
C ALA A 55 -24.10 -16.14 -1.06
N ILE A 56 -23.22 -15.71 -1.98
CA ILE A 56 -21.78 -15.51 -1.72
C ILE A 56 -21.54 -14.45 -0.64
N LEU A 57 -22.25 -13.31 -0.69
CA LEU A 57 -22.03 -12.22 0.24
C LEU A 57 -22.49 -12.57 1.66
N THR A 58 -23.31 -13.62 1.83
CA THR A 58 -23.69 -14.14 3.15
C THR A 58 -22.77 -15.24 3.69
N ASP A 59 -21.94 -15.86 2.84
CA ASP A 59 -21.06 -16.97 3.23
C ASP A 59 -19.93 -16.53 4.18
N PRO A 60 -19.76 -17.10 5.37
CA PRO A 60 -18.76 -16.64 6.34
C PRO A 60 -17.30 -16.80 5.89
N ASN A 61 -17.02 -17.66 4.92
CA ASN A 61 -15.67 -17.92 4.39
C ASN A 61 -15.26 -16.94 3.27
N VAL A 62 -16.13 -15.99 2.90
CA VAL A 62 -15.89 -15.02 1.83
C VAL A 62 -15.60 -13.63 2.39
N ASP A 63 -14.41 -13.10 2.16
CA ASP A 63 -14.04 -11.72 2.56
C ASP A 63 -14.45 -10.64 1.52
N GLY A 64 -14.63 -11.06 0.27
CA GLY A 64 -15.17 -10.23 -0.80
C GLY A 64 -15.20 -10.94 -2.14
N VAL A 65 -15.63 -10.22 -3.16
CA VAL A 65 -15.98 -10.79 -4.46
C VAL A 65 -15.45 -9.92 -5.60
N ILE A 66 -14.97 -10.58 -6.66
CA ILE A 66 -14.66 -9.95 -7.94
C ILE A 66 -15.72 -10.44 -8.94
N VAL A 67 -16.58 -9.54 -9.40
CA VAL A 67 -17.62 -9.86 -10.38
C VAL A 67 -17.04 -9.70 -11.78
N LEU A 68 -16.89 -10.82 -12.48
CA LEU A 68 -16.44 -10.85 -13.87
C LEU A 68 -17.64 -10.83 -14.79
N LEU A 69 -17.62 -9.94 -15.79
CA LEU A 69 -18.65 -9.90 -16.82
C LEU A 69 -18.01 -9.71 -18.19
N THR A 70 -18.41 -10.54 -19.16
CA THR A 70 -18.12 -10.34 -20.58
C THR A 70 -19.45 -10.27 -21.34
N PRO A 71 -19.67 -9.26 -22.21
CA PRO A 71 -20.90 -9.17 -22.99
C PRO A 71 -21.11 -10.36 -23.91
N GLN A 72 -22.26 -11.01 -23.77
CA GLN A 72 -22.72 -12.08 -24.64
C GLN A 72 -24.08 -11.73 -25.27
N SER A 73 -24.60 -12.61 -26.12
CA SER A 73 -25.96 -12.43 -26.65
C SER A 73 -26.98 -12.58 -25.53
N GLY A 74 -27.62 -11.48 -25.14
CA GLY A 74 -28.68 -11.49 -24.12
C GLY A 74 -28.24 -11.14 -22.70
N SER A 75 -26.95 -10.83 -22.47
CA SER A 75 -26.50 -10.24 -21.21
C SER A 75 -27.04 -8.82 -21.05
N ASP A 76 -27.26 -8.41 -19.80
CA ASP A 76 -27.71 -7.07 -19.44
C ASP A 76 -26.70 -6.41 -18.50
N GLU A 77 -25.69 -5.76 -19.09
CA GLU A 77 -24.56 -5.21 -18.34
C GLU A 77 -25.00 -4.05 -17.45
N ASP A 78 -25.89 -3.20 -17.94
CA ASP A 78 -26.38 -2.03 -17.23
C ASP A 78 -27.29 -2.43 -16.06
N GLU A 79 -28.17 -3.43 -16.23
CA GLU A 79 -28.96 -3.97 -15.12
C GLU A 79 -28.09 -4.73 -14.13
N THR A 80 -27.07 -5.46 -14.58
CA THR A 80 -26.12 -6.13 -13.67
C THR A 80 -25.35 -5.10 -12.84
N ALA A 81 -24.95 -3.97 -13.44
CA ALA A 81 -24.33 -2.86 -12.69
C ALA A 81 -25.29 -2.25 -11.65
N ARG A 82 -26.56 -1.99 -12.03
CA ARG A 82 -27.59 -1.47 -11.11
C ARG A 82 -27.88 -2.44 -9.96
N LEU A 83 -27.90 -3.73 -10.25
CA LEU A 83 -28.05 -4.77 -9.25
C LEU A 83 -26.91 -4.76 -8.22
N ILE A 84 -25.65 -4.69 -8.69
CA ILE A 84 -24.49 -4.64 -7.78
C ILE A 84 -24.60 -3.43 -6.84
N ILE A 85 -25.04 -2.27 -7.35
CA ILE A 85 -25.28 -1.07 -6.54
C ILE A 85 -26.41 -1.26 -5.52
N LYS A 86 -27.47 -2.00 -5.89
CA LYS A 86 -28.57 -2.32 -4.97
C LYS A 86 -28.09 -3.22 -3.82
N ILE A 87 -27.21 -4.18 -4.11
CA ILE A 87 -26.71 -5.16 -3.13
C ILE A 87 -25.60 -4.58 -2.25
N SER A 88 -24.71 -3.74 -2.80
CA SER A 88 -23.49 -3.31 -2.12
C SER A 88 -23.67 -2.68 -0.73
N PRO A 89 -24.73 -1.89 -0.44
CA PRO A 89 -24.93 -1.31 0.90
C PRO A 89 -25.32 -2.35 1.96
N GLY A 90 -25.81 -3.53 1.54
CA GLY A 90 -26.24 -4.61 2.43
C GLY A 90 -25.10 -5.46 3.00
N THR A 91 -23.85 -5.21 2.58
CA THR A 91 -22.69 -5.99 3.01
C THR A 91 -21.51 -5.11 3.42
N LYS A 92 -20.65 -5.64 4.28
CA LYS A 92 -19.34 -5.04 4.61
C LYS A 92 -18.21 -5.61 3.77
N LYS A 93 -18.49 -6.64 2.96
CA LYS A 93 -17.51 -7.32 2.13
C LYS A 93 -17.17 -6.48 0.90
N THR A 94 -15.93 -6.57 0.45
CA THR A 94 -15.48 -5.79 -0.71
C THR A 94 -16.07 -6.36 -1.99
N ILE A 95 -16.63 -5.50 -2.85
CA ILE A 95 -17.10 -5.87 -4.20
C ILE A 95 -16.25 -5.10 -5.21
N LEU A 96 -15.46 -5.83 -6.00
CA LEU A 96 -14.79 -5.30 -7.18
C LEU A 96 -15.47 -5.85 -8.42
N THR A 97 -15.37 -5.13 -9.54
CA THR A 97 -15.93 -5.56 -10.82
C THR A 97 -14.86 -5.59 -11.90
N CYS A 98 -15.02 -6.48 -12.86
CA CYS A 98 -14.22 -6.53 -14.08
C CYS A 98 -15.15 -6.79 -15.26
N PHE A 99 -15.71 -5.70 -15.80
CA PHE A 99 -16.61 -5.73 -16.94
C PHE A 99 -15.76 -5.52 -18.20
N MET A 100 -15.59 -6.59 -18.98
CA MET A 100 -14.70 -6.65 -20.14
C MET A 100 -15.51 -6.70 -21.44
N GLY A 101 -15.56 -5.60 -22.18
CA GLY A 101 -16.36 -5.55 -23.42
C GLY A 101 -16.29 -4.24 -24.20
N GLN A 102 -15.30 -3.41 -23.87
CA GLN A 102 -15.06 -2.11 -24.49
C GLN A 102 -16.34 -1.25 -24.54
N LYS A 103 -16.85 -0.96 -25.75
CA LYS A 103 -18.01 -0.07 -25.94
C LYS A 103 -19.29 -0.62 -25.29
N LYS A 104 -19.47 -1.94 -25.23
CA LYS A 104 -20.70 -2.57 -24.72
C LYS A 104 -20.88 -2.38 -23.22
N VAL A 105 -19.79 -2.43 -22.45
CA VAL A 105 -19.82 -2.29 -20.97
C VAL A 105 -19.69 -0.84 -20.50
N LYS A 106 -19.50 0.13 -21.41
CA LYS A 106 -19.19 1.51 -21.03
C LYS A 106 -20.29 2.17 -20.19
N GLY A 107 -21.56 1.84 -20.46
CA GLY A 107 -22.71 2.30 -19.67
C GLY A 107 -22.64 1.78 -18.23
N ALA A 108 -22.61 0.46 -18.09
CA ALA A 108 -22.43 -0.27 -16.85
C ALA A 108 -21.24 0.22 -16.01
N ILE A 109 -20.06 0.38 -16.60
CA ILE A 109 -18.87 0.89 -15.91
C ILE A 109 -19.12 2.29 -15.34
N LYS A 110 -19.74 3.18 -16.12
CA LYS A 110 -20.07 4.54 -15.66
C LYS A 110 -21.08 4.50 -14.51
N ILE A 111 -22.06 3.60 -14.58
CA ILE A 111 -23.05 3.39 -13.51
C ILE A 111 -22.34 2.97 -12.20
N LEU A 112 -21.45 1.96 -12.28
CA LEU A 112 -20.67 1.47 -11.14
C LEU A 112 -19.78 2.57 -10.52
N GLN A 113 -19.01 3.26 -11.35
CA GLN A 113 -18.08 4.31 -10.90
C GLN A 113 -18.80 5.49 -10.23
N ASN A 114 -19.95 5.90 -10.75
CA ASN A 114 -20.77 6.96 -10.15
C ASN A 114 -21.27 6.63 -8.74
N HIS A 115 -21.29 5.34 -8.36
CA HIS A 115 -21.73 4.86 -7.05
C HIS A 115 -20.57 4.31 -6.21
N GLY A 116 -19.33 4.57 -6.61
CA GLY A 116 -18.13 4.18 -5.85
C GLY A 116 -17.78 2.69 -5.93
N ILE A 117 -18.33 1.94 -6.90
CA ILE A 117 -17.94 0.55 -7.15
C ILE A 117 -16.79 0.52 -8.17
N PRO A 118 -15.59 0.03 -7.81
CA PRO A 118 -14.45 0.00 -8.73
C PRO A 118 -14.66 -1.03 -9.85
N ASN A 119 -14.31 -0.64 -11.07
CA ASN A 119 -14.25 -1.55 -12.21
C ASN A 119 -12.84 -1.55 -12.83
N TYR A 120 -12.34 -2.74 -13.13
CA TYR A 120 -11.04 -2.96 -13.79
C TYR A 120 -11.23 -3.55 -15.18
N ALA A 121 -10.30 -3.25 -16.09
CA ALA A 121 -10.37 -3.72 -17.47
C ALA A 121 -10.00 -5.20 -17.61
N ASP A 122 -9.13 -5.69 -16.71
CA ASP A 122 -8.59 -7.05 -16.73
C ASP A 122 -8.69 -7.68 -15.32
N PRO A 123 -8.95 -8.99 -15.20
CA PRO A 123 -9.12 -9.65 -13.90
C PRO A 123 -7.86 -9.58 -13.03
N GLU A 124 -6.67 -9.64 -13.64
CA GLU A 124 -5.38 -9.53 -12.96
C GLU A 124 -5.26 -8.20 -12.20
N ASP A 125 -5.73 -7.11 -12.78
CA ASP A 125 -5.73 -5.79 -12.14
C ASP A 125 -6.71 -5.75 -10.97
N ALA A 126 -7.88 -6.36 -11.11
CA ALA A 126 -8.85 -6.47 -10.01
C ALA A 126 -8.25 -7.26 -8.83
N VAL A 127 -7.61 -8.40 -9.10
CA VAL A 127 -6.95 -9.24 -8.10
C VAL A 127 -5.80 -8.49 -7.43
N ARG A 128 -4.95 -7.81 -8.19
CA ARG A 128 -3.83 -7.01 -7.66
C ARG A 128 -4.30 -5.90 -6.72
N VAL A 129 -5.39 -5.20 -7.07
CA VAL A 129 -5.94 -4.18 -6.17
C VAL A 129 -6.58 -4.81 -4.94
N PHE A 130 -7.25 -5.95 -5.09
CA PHE A 130 -7.80 -6.69 -3.96
C PHE A 130 -6.70 -7.08 -2.96
N GLU A 131 -5.56 -7.57 -3.44
CA GLU A 131 -4.40 -7.89 -2.60
C GLU A 131 -3.85 -6.64 -1.88
N ALA A 132 -3.73 -5.52 -2.59
CA ALA A 132 -3.28 -4.26 -2.00
C ALA A 132 -4.23 -3.78 -0.89
N MET A 133 -5.55 -3.91 -1.08
CA MET A 133 -6.56 -3.60 -0.06
C MET A 133 -6.42 -4.51 1.16
N PHE A 134 -6.23 -5.82 0.94
CA PHE A 134 -5.99 -6.79 2.00
C PHE A 134 -4.73 -6.44 2.81
N ARG A 135 -3.59 -6.21 2.13
CA ARG A 135 -2.32 -5.84 2.77
C ARG A 135 -2.43 -4.54 3.56
N TYR A 136 -3.18 -3.57 3.05
CA TYR A 136 -3.43 -2.32 3.75
C TYR A 136 -4.29 -2.54 5.00
N GLY A 137 -5.32 -3.39 4.92
CA GLY A 137 -6.12 -3.81 6.07
C GLY A 137 -5.27 -4.48 7.15
N GLU A 138 -4.38 -5.39 6.76
CA GLU A 138 -3.43 -6.04 7.69
C GLU A 138 -2.45 -5.03 8.29
N TRP A 139 -1.96 -4.08 7.51
CA TRP A 139 -1.11 -3.00 8.01
C TRP A 139 -1.81 -2.14 9.06
N LEU A 140 -3.09 -1.78 8.85
CA LEU A 140 -3.87 -1.00 9.82
C LEU A 140 -4.07 -1.72 11.16
N LYS A 141 -4.11 -3.05 11.15
CA LYS A 141 -4.22 -3.89 12.35
C LYS A 141 -2.88 -4.02 13.10
N ARG A 142 -1.75 -3.65 12.48
CA ARG A 142 -0.44 -3.77 13.14
C ARG A 142 -0.40 -2.84 14.35
N PRO A 143 0.04 -3.33 15.52
CA PRO A 143 0.25 -2.47 16.67
C PRO A 143 1.29 -1.40 16.31
N LYS A 144 1.06 -0.16 16.75
CA LYS A 144 2.05 0.90 16.61
C LYS A 144 3.28 0.48 17.41
N GLU A 145 4.39 0.24 16.73
CA GLU A 145 5.65 -0.02 17.41
C GLU A 145 6.01 1.18 18.29
N ALA A 146 6.45 0.91 19.51
CA ALA A 146 7.00 1.96 20.35
C ALA A 146 8.22 2.56 19.64
N VAL A 147 8.19 3.87 19.42
CA VAL A 147 9.35 4.57 18.86
C VAL A 147 10.53 4.34 19.79
N LYS A 148 11.58 3.70 19.28
CA LYS A 148 12.81 3.48 20.05
C LYS A 148 13.38 4.83 20.45
N THR A 149 13.51 5.04 21.75
CA THR A 149 14.19 6.20 22.31
C THR A 149 15.62 5.83 22.63
N PHE A 150 16.52 6.79 22.44
CA PHE A 150 17.92 6.65 22.76
C PHE A 150 18.30 7.73 23.77
N PRO A 151 19.21 7.43 24.71
CA PRO A 151 19.75 8.47 25.59
C PRO A 151 20.60 9.42 24.72
N VAL A 152 20.07 10.61 24.47
CA VAL A 152 20.70 11.62 23.60
C VAL A 152 20.81 12.95 24.33
N SER A 153 21.83 13.73 24.01
CA SER A 153 22.10 15.02 24.64
C SER A 153 21.39 16.16 23.91
N LYS A 154 20.04 16.21 23.98
CA LYS A 154 19.26 17.28 23.32
C LYS A 154 19.70 18.69 23.73
N SER A 155 19.96 18.91 25.02
CA SER A 155 20.44 20.21 25.53
C SER A 155 21.75 20.67 24.87
N ARG A 156 22.65 19.74 24.55
CA ARG A 156 23.89 20.05 23.83
C ARG A 156 23.61 20.48 22.40
N VAL A 157 22.67 19.82 21.73
CA VAL A 157 22.25 20.16 20.36
C VAL A 157 21.56 21.52 20.36
N ASP A 158 20.64 21.76 21.30
CA ASP A 158 19.95 23.04 21.45
C ASP A 158 20.95 24.18 21.67
N HIS A 159 22.01 23.94 22.45
CA HIS A 159 23.08 24.91 22.64
C HIS A 159 23.80 25.23 21.31
N ILE A 160 24.26 24.21 20.57
CA ILE A 160 24.94 24.36 19.28
C ILE A 160 24.07 25.13 18.26
N LEU A 161 22.78 24.79 18.19
CA LEU A 161 21.83 25.44 17.28
C LEU A 161 21.59 26.90 17.68
N ASN A 162 21.38 27.18 18.97
CA ASN A 162 21.15 28.53 19.46
C ASN A 162 22.38 29.43 19.29
N GLU A 163 23.60 28.91 19.49
CA GLU A 163 24.82 29.67 19.20
C GLU A 163 24.95 29.99 17.71
N SER A 164 24.68 29.01 16.83
CA SER A 164 24.74 29.23 15.38
C SER A 164 23.73 30.30 14.93
N ILE A 165 22.52 30.27 15.49
CA ILE A 165 21.49 31.29 15.22
C ILE A 165 21.93 32.67 15.72
N LYS A 166 22.51 32.77 16.92
CA LYS A 166 23.03 34.03 17.48
C LYS A 166 24.14 34.64 16.64
N GLU A 167 24.97 33.80 16.01
CA GLU A 167 26.03 34.21 15.10
C GLU A 167 25.51 34.56 13.69
N GLY A 168 24.20 34.40 13.43
CA GLY A 168 23.58 34.73 12.15
C GLY A 168 23.67 33.63 11.09
N TYR A 169 24.03 32.40 11.49
CA TYR A 169 24.13 31.27 10.58
C TYR A 169 22.81 30.48 10.53
N LEU A 170 22.31 30.26 9.32
CA LEU A 170 21.14 29.40 9.04
C LEU A 170 21.54 27.97 8.66
N GLU A 171 22.84 27.71 8.55
CA GLU A 171 23.42 26.42 8.20
C GLU A 171 24.46 26.00 9.25
N ILE A 172 24.61 24.69 9.45
CA ILE A 172 25.53 24.12 10.43
C ILE A 172 26.77 23.58 9.71
N GLY A 173 27.93 24.15 10.02
CA GLY A 173 29.23 23.72 9.51
C GLY A 173 29.61 22.30 9.95
N GLY A 174 30.67 21.75 9.34
CA GLY A 174 31.05 20.35 9.48
C GLY A 174 31.38 19.95 10.91
N GLU A 175 32.10 20.80 11.64
CA GLU A 175 32.48 20.55 13.03
C GLU A 175 31.25 20.45 13.95
N ARG A 176 30.39 21.48 13.93
CA ARG A 176 29.13 21.51 14.70
C ARG A 176 28.19 20.36 14.30
N ALA A 177 28.13 20.00 13.02
CA ALA A 177 27.34 18.87 12.55
C ALA A 177 27.84 17.54 13.13
N LEU A 178 29.16 17.32 13.17
CA LEU A 178 29.77 16.15 13.79
C LEU A 178 29.48 16.10 15.30
N GLN A 179 29.51 17.24 15.99
CA GLN A 179 29.14 17.31 17.41
C GLN A 179 27.65 16.96 17.64
N ILE A 180 26.74 17.42 16.78
CA ILE A 180 25.32 17.07 16.84
C ILE A 180 25.15 15.56 16.62
N MET A 181 25.80 14.98 15.61
CA MET A 181 25.74 13.54 15.35
C MET A 181 26.24 12.73 16.56
N LYS A 182 27.38 13.11 17.17
CA LYS A 182 27.88 12.50 18.41
C LYS A 182 26.85 12.61 19.56
N ALA A 183 26.18 13.75 19.70
CA ALA A 183 25.15 13.97 20.73
C ALA A 183 23.91 13.07 20.57
N TYR A 184 23.66 12.58 19.36
CA TYR A 184 22.62 11.60 19.04
C TYR A 184 23.12 10.15 18.97
N GLY A 185 24.38 9.90 19.35
CA GLY A 185 24.97 8.55 19.33
C GLY A 185 25.27 8.02 17.92
N ILE A 186 25.28 8.90 16.91
CA ILE A 186 25.67 8.53 15.55
C ILE A 186 27.22 8.47 15.52
N PRO A 187 27.82 7.33 15.15
CA PRO A 187 29.27 7.22 15.02
C PRO A 187 29.81 8.22 14.01
N THR A 188 30.90 8.89 14.37
CA THR A 188 31.57 9.87 13.52
C THR A 188 33.07 9.62 13.58
N VAL A 189 33.79 10.07 12.55
CA VAL A 189 35.25 10.06 12.55
C VAL A 189 35.79 11.02 13.61
N GLU A 190 36.92 10.65 14.20
CA GLU A 190 37.66 11.55 15.07
C GLU A 190 38.09 12.79 14.27
N ASN A 191 37.87 13.97 14.83
CA ASN A 191 38.05 15.24 14.14
C ASN A 191 38.39 16.34 15.13
N TYR A 192 39.20 17.29 14.68
CA TYR A 192 39.68 18.42 15.47
C TYR A 192 39.59 19.69 14.62
N LEU A 193 39.10 20.77 15.23
CA LEU A 193 39.21 22.11 14.65
C LEU A 193 40.55 22.69 15.10
N VAL A 194 41.40 23.03 14.13
CA VAL A 194 42.68 23.71 14.36
C VAL A 194 42.64 25.06 13.65
N ARG A 195 43.19 26.09 14.28
CA ARG A 195 43.24 27.47 13.78
C ARG A 195 44.66 27.90 13.41
N GLU A 196 45.65 27.26 14.03
CA GLU A 196 47.06 27.61 13.87
C GLU A 196 47.89 26.40 13.46
N LEU A 197 49.03 26.65 12.80
CA LEU A 197 49.91 25.59 12.31
C LEU A 197 50.41 24.67 13.42
N HIS A 198 50.74 25.22 14.59
CA HIS A 198 51.25 24.43 15.72
C HIS A 198 50.19 23.46 16.25
N GLU A 199 48.92 23.88 16.37
CA GLU A 199 47.81 23.01 16.78
C GLU A 199 47.61 21.85 15.79
N ALA A 200 47.75 22.14 14.49
CA ALA A 200 47.64 21.13 13.45
C ALA A 200 48.74 20.07 13.54
N LEU A 201 49.97 20.47 13.86
CA LEU A 201 51.10 19.56 14.06
C LEU A 201 50.90 18.68 15.30
N ASP A 202 50.47 19.26 16.42
CA ASP A 202 50.22 18.52 17.66
C ASP A 202 49.12 17.45 17.47
N VAL A 203 48.02 17.82 16.80
CA VAL A 203 46.93 16.88 16.47
C VAL A 203 47.43 15.79 15.52
N ALA A 204 48.21 16.15 14.51
CA ALA A 204 48.74 15.20 13.54
C ALA A 204 49.67 14.16 14.19
N GLU A 205 50.52 14.59 15.13
CA GLU A 205 51.37 13.68 15.88
C GLU A 205 50.56 12.72 16.76
N SER A 206 49.44 13.16 17.33
CA SER A 206 48.60 12.35 18.21
C SER A 206 47.78 11.25 17.50
N LEU A 207 47.41 11.48 16.23
CA LEU A 207 46.44 10.64 15.53
C LEU A 207 47.05 9.40 14.84
N HIS A 208 48.37 9.30 14.77
CA HIS A 208 49.14 8.14 14.28
C HIS A 208 48.56 7.43 13.02
N SER A 209 47.95 8.17 12.09
CA SER A 209 47.20 7.64 10.95
C SER A 209 47.21 8.61 9.76
N SER A 210 46.70 8.18 8.61
CA SER A 210 46.56 9.06 7.44
C SER A 210 45.51 10.15 7.70
N LEU A 211 45.90 11.41 7.51
CA LEU A 211 45.08 12.57 7.82
C LEU A 211 44.48 13.18 6.55
N ALA A 212 43.26 13.69 6.68
CA ALA A 212 42.65 14.58 5.69
C ALA A 212 42.37 15.92 6.37
N MET A 213 42.93 17.00 5.81
CA MET A 213 42.66 18.36 6.28
C MET A 213 41.68 19.02 5.32
N LYS A 214 40.61 19.59 5.86
CA LYS A 214 39.64 20.39 5.10
C LYS A 214 39.47 21.73 5.79
N ILE A 215 39.26 22.77 5.00
CA ILE A 215 38.97 24.11 5.51
C ILE A 215 37.70 24.07 6.38
N GLU A 216 37.63 24.80 7.48
CA GLU A 216 36.37 25.00 8.23
C GLU A 216 36.09 26.49 8.31
N SER A 217 35.06 26.94 7.59
CA SER A 217 34.66 28.34 7.56
C SER A 217 33.15 28.44 7.45
N PRO A 218 32.51 29.30 8.25
CA PRO A 218 31.09 29.60 8.09
C PRO A 218 30.74 30.19 6.71
N ALA A 219 31.72 30.75 6.00
CA ALA A 219 31.55 31.29 4.64
C ALA A 219 31.72 30.23 3.53
N ILE A 220 32.17 29.01 3.85
CA ILE A 220 32.45 27.95 2.87
C ILE A 220 31.76 26.67 3.33
N LEU A 221 30.57 26.41 2.79
CA LEU A 221 29.72 25.28 3.18
C LEU A 221 30.06 24.00 2.40
N HIS A 222 30.33 24.11 1.10
CA HIS A 222 30.76 23.00 0.26
C HIS A 222 32.27 23.03 0.08
N LYS A 223 32.91 21.93 0.47
CA LYS A 223 34.36 21.75 0.40
C LYS A 223 34.63 20.44 -0.31
N SER A 224 35.34 20.51 -1.44
CA SER A 224 35.89 19.34 -2.11
C SER A 224 36.97 18.72 -1.22
#